data_AF-A0A3M6UUT0-F1
#
_entry.id   AF-A0A3M6UUT0-F1
#
_cell.length_a   1.000
_cell.length_b   1.000
_cell.length_c   1.000
_cell.angle_alpha   90.00
_cell.angle_beta   90.00
_cell.angle_gamma   90.00
#
_symmetry.space_group_name_H-M   'P 1'
#
loop_
_entity.id
_entity.type
_entity.pdbx_description
1 polymer ?
#
loop_
_entity_poly.entity_id
_entity_poly.type
_entity_poly.pdbx_seq_one_letter_code
_entity_poly.pdbx_strand_id
1 'polypeptide(L)'
;MEGPMRYKQLRNYANRRNTHVRRVRHLRDRFNPLEEYDDEAFRLRFRPRKDSVSDLEKILAKDLEHQTRRGLPLTPIQQVLIALRFYETGTFQRVIGDLFGVSVFAACRVIHKLERQICVAH
;
A
#
# COMPACT_ATOMS: atom_id res chain seq x y z
N MET A 1 -45.87 -26.32 -11.57
CA MET A 1 -45.37 -26.83 -10.28
C MET A 1 -43.89 -27.12 -10.43
N GLU A 2 -43.04 -26.10 -10.33
CA GLU A 2 -41.59 -26.26 -10.49
C GLU A 2 -40.98 -26.80 -9.18
N GLY A 3 -40.27 -27.92 -9.26
CA GLY A 3 -39.70 -28.61 -8.11
C GLY A 3 -38.60 -27.82 -7.40
N PRO A 4 -38.20 -28.24 -6.18
CA PRO A 4 -37.22 -27.50 -5.39
C PRO A 4 -35.88 -27.41 -6.15
N MET A 5 -35.40 -26.18 -6.34
CA MET A 5 -34.16 -25.88 -7.05
C MET A 5 -33.02 -26.81 -6.64
N ARG A 6 -32.36 -27.42 -7.63
CA ARG A 6 -31.22 -28.32 -7.43
C ARG A 6 -30.14 -27.58 -6.62
N TYR A 7 -29.50 -28.23 -5.64
CA TYR A 7 -28.49 -27.62 -4.74
C TYR A 7 -27.42 -26.74 -5.45
N LYS A 8 -27.01 -27.13 -6.67
CA LYS A 8 -26.09 -26.33 -7.51
C LYS A 8 -26.67 -24.97 -7.97
N GLN A 9 -27.99 -24.89 -8.18
CA GLN A 9 -28.70 -23.66 -8.55
C GLN A 9 -28.90 -22.74 -7.34
N LEU A 10 -29.12 -23.28 -6.13
CA LEU A 10 -29.16 -22.50 -4.88
C LEU A 10 -27.84 -21.77 -4.61
N ARG A 11 -26.69 -22.42 -4.86
CA ARG A 11 -25.36 -21.80 -4.72
C ARG A 11 -25.16 -20.59 -5.65
N ASN A 12 -25.67 -20.66 -6.87
CA ASN A 12 -25.61 -19.55 -7.82
C ASN A 12 -26.64 -18.46 -7.50
N TYR A 13 -27.78 -18.82 -6.93
CA TYR A 13 -28.82 -17.88 -6.49
C TYR A 13 -28.41 -17.06 -5.26
N ALA A 14 -27.73 -17.69 -4.30
CA ALA A 14 -27.12 -17.02 -3.14
C ALA A 14 -25.98 -16.07 -3.58
N ASN A 15 -25.17 -16.46 -4.57
CA ASN A 15 -24.09 -15.62 -5.10
C ASN A 15 -24.60 -14.43 -5.93
N ARG A 16 -25.76 -14.52 -6.60
CA ARG A 16 -26.33 -13.40 -7.38
C ARG A 16 -26.91 -12.27 -6.51
N ARG A 17 -27.35 -12.55 -5.29
CA ARG A 17 -27.83 -11.53 -4.34
C ARG A 17 -26.74 -10.93 -3.46
N ASN A 18 -25.52 -11.48 -3.51
CA ASN A 18 -24.40 -10.97 -2.73
C ASN A 18 -23.50 -10.11 -3.62
N THR A 19 -24.03 -8.96 -4.06
CA THR A 19 -23.30 -7.88 -4.74
C THR A 19 -22.22 -7.22 -3.85
N HIS A 20 -22.08 -7.70 -2.62
CA HIS A 20 -20.96 -7.42 -1.73
C HIS A 20 -20.17 -8.70 -1.43
N VAL A 21 -19.69 -9.40 -2.46
CA VAL A 21 -18.44 -10.17 -2.31
C VAL A 21 -17.37 -9.15 -1.92
N ARG A 22 -17.20 -8.91 -0.62
CA ARG A 22 -16.04 -8.20 -0.08
C ARG A 22 -14.86 -8.90 -0.74
N ARG A 23 -14.15 -8.21 -1.64
CA ARG A 23 -12.93 -8.73 -2.25
C ARG A 23 -12.11 -9.29 -1.09
N VAL A 24 -11.88 -10.60 -1.09
CA VAL A 24 -11.07 -11.24 -0.08
C VAL A 24 -9.74 -10.50 -0.11
N ARG A 25 -9.44 -9.77 0.96
CA ARG A 25 -8.17 -9.07 1.09
C ARG A 25 -7.16 -10.16 1.40
N HIS A 26 -6.54 -10.71 0.36
CA HIS A 26 -5.33 -11.49 0.56
C HIS A 26 -4.32 -10.57 1.24
N LEU A 27 -3.88 -10.91 2.44
CA LEU A 27 -2.64 -10.37 2.98
C LEU A 27 -1.56 -10.81 2.00
N ARG A 28 -1.07 -9.88 1.19
CA ARG A 28 0.10 -10.09 0.37
C ARG A 28 1.32 -9.69 1.19
N ASP A 29 2.36 -10.49 1.13
CA ASP A 29 3.69 -10.01 1.49
C ASP A 29 4.00 -8.81 0.60
N ARG A 30 4.33 -7.69 1.25
CA ARG A 30 4.57 -6.43 0.55
C ARG A 30 6.01 -6.41 0.07
N PHE A 31 6.19 -5.94 -1.16
CA PHE A 31 7.50 -5.64 -1.72
C PHE A 31 8.30 -4.75 -0.76
N ASN A 32 9.50 -5.18 -0.38
CA ASN A 32 10.40 -4.44 0.49
C ASN A 32 11.65 -4.00 -0.28
N PRO A 33 11.67 -2.76 -0.82
CA PRO A 33 12.78 -2.29 -1.64
C PRO A 33 14.14 -2.26 -0.92
N LEU A 34 14.17 -2.25 0.42
CA LEU A 34 15.42 -2.23 1.19
C LEU A 34 16.12 -3.59 1.18
N GLU A 35 15.35 -4.68 1.11
CA GLU A 35 15.84 -6.06 1.07
C GLU A 35 16.03 -6.55 -0.37
N GLU A 36 15.16 -6.12 -1.29
CA GLU A 36 15.20 -6.62 -2.68
C GLU A 36 16.25 -5.96 -3.57
N TYR A 37 16.72 -4.75 -3.22
CA TYR A 37 17.74 -4.05 -4.01
C TYR A 37 19.04 -3.94 -3.24
N ASP A 38 20.17 -4.06 -3.94
CA ASP A 38 21.46 -3.59 -3.44
C ASP A 38 21.48 -2.05 -3.35
N ASP A 39 22.54 -1.49 -2.78
CA ASP A 39 22.60 -0.05 -2.51
C ASP A 39 22.66 0.80 -3.78
N GLU A 40 23.33 0.31 -4.83
CA GLU A 40 23.45 1.02 -6.09
C GLU A 40 22.11 1.04 -6.85
N ALA A 41 21.48 -0.13 -6.97
CA ALA A 41 20.20 -0.29 -7.64
C ALA A 41 19.06 0.37 -6.85
N PHE A 42 19.18 0.46 -5.52
CA PHE A 42 18.30 1.27 -4.68
C PHE A 42 18.48 2.76 -5.00
N ARG A 43 19.72 3.24 -4.99
CA ARG A 43 20.05 4.65 -5.27
C ARG A 43 19.57 5.08 -6.66
N LEU A 44 19.67 4.22 -7.67
CA LEU A 44 19.19 4.53 -9.02
C LEU A 44 17.66 4.70 -9.09
N ARG A 45 16.91 4.02 -8.23
CA ARG A 45 15.43 4.02 -8.24
C ARG A 45 14.82 5.07 -7.33
N PHE A 46 15.45 5.30 -6.18
CA PHE A 46 14.90 6.18 -5.15
C PHE A 46 15.63 7.51 -5.08
N ARG A 47 16.89 7.60 -5.53
CA ARG A 47 17.83 8.73 -5.44
C ARG A 47 18.63 8.87 -4.13
N PRO A 48 18.04 8.89 -2.90
CA PRO A 48 18.82 8.86 -1.69
C PRO A 48 19.34 7.45 -1.43
N ARG A 49 20.35 7.39 -0.56
CA ARG A 49 20.91 6.16 -0.05
C ARG A 49 19.99 5.57 1.03
N LYS A 50 20.12 4.27 1.31
CA LYS A 50 19.26 3.56 2.29
C LYS A 50 19.39 4.12 3.71
N ASP A 51 20.58 4.54 4.10
CA ASP A 51 20.87 5.22 5.37
C ASP A 51 20.05 6.53 5.49
N SER A 52 20.07 7.36 4.44
CA SER A 52 19.32 8.62 4.40
C SER A 52 17.81 8.38 4.51
N VAL A 53 17.30 7.32 3.86
CA VAL A 53 15.88 6.94 3.98
C VAL A 53 15.55 6.45 5.39
N SER A 54 16.47 5.72 6.02
CA SER A 54 16.31 5.27 7.42
C SER A 54 16.31 6.45 8.39
N ASP A 55 17.12 7.48 8.14
CA ASP A 55 17.14 8.69 8.98
C ASP A 55 15.87 9.54 8.78
N LEU A 56 15.39 9.67 7.54
CA LEU A 56 14.09 10.29 7.25
C LEU A 56 12.94 9.54 7.94
N GLU A 57 13.00 8.21 7.95
CA GLU A 57 12.02 7.39 8.64
C GLU A 57 12.02 7.65 10.14
N LYS A 58 13.18 7.72 10.80
CA LYS A 58 13.26 8.03 12.24
C LYS A 58 12.65 9.39 12.57
N ILE A 59 12.85 10.39 11.72
CA ILE A 59 12.29 11.74 11.91
C ILE A 59 10.77 11.70 11.79
N LEU A 60 10.25 10.98 10.79
CA LEU A 60 8.82 10.95 10.46
C LEU A 60 8.05 9.82 11.16
N ALA A 61 8.73 8.89 11.83
CA ALA A 61 8.15 7.66 12.37
C ALA A 61 6.96 7.93 13.28
N LYS A 62 7.10 8.88 14.22
CA LYS A 62 6.03 9.23 15.18
C LYS A 62 4.75 9.69 14.49
N ASP A 63 4.88 10.44 13.39
CA ASP A 63 3.74 10.96 12.65
C ASP A 63 3.19 9.95 11.64
N LEU A 64 4.03 9.06 11.12
CA LEU A 64 3.67 8.04 10.15
C LEU A 64 3.08 6.78 10.78
N GLU A 65 3.29 6.56 12.07
CA GLU A 65 2.69 5.46 12.79
C GLU A 65 1.16 5.44 12.66
N HIS A 66 0.63 4.22 12.49
CA HIS A 66 -0.80 3.99 12.40
C HIS A 66 -1.34 3.76 13.81
N GLN A 67 -2.35 4.54 14.21
CA GLN A 67 -3.05 4.39 15.50
C GLN A 67 -3.76 3.03 15.64
N THR A 68 -4.01 2.31 14.54
CA THR A 68 -4.68 1.01 14.56
C THR A 68 -3.90 -0.03 13.75
N ARG A 69 -3.81 -1.26 14.29
CA ARG A 69 -3.13 -2.40 13.65
C ARG A 69 -4.04 -3.23 12.73
N ARG A 70 -5.20 -2.70 12.33
CA ARG A 70 -6.17 -3.45 11.51
C ARG A 70 -5.70 -3.55 10.06
N GLY A 71 -5.62 -4.77 9.52
CA GLY A 71 -5.43 -5.02 8.09
C GLY A 71 -3.98 -4.90 7.58
N LEU A 72 -2.99 -5.21 8.43
CA LEU A 72 -1.55 -5.08 8.14
C LEU A 72 -1.19 -3.63 7.77
N PRO A 73 -1.02 -2.71 8.74
CA PRO A 73 -0.71 -1.32 8.44
C PRO A 73 0.61 -1.19 7.67
N LEU A 74 0.77 -0.13 6.87
CA LEU A 74 2.06 0.18 6.24
C LEU A 74 3.02 0.64 7.33
N THR A 75 4.22 0.05 7.36
CA THR A 75 5.29 0.51 8.25
C THR A 75 5.71 1.93 7.85
N PRO A 76 6.24 2.76 8.78
CA PRO A 76 6.72 4.10 8.44
C PRO A 76 7.70 4.10 7.26
N ILE A 77 8.64 3.14 7.25
CA ILE A 77 9.60 2.98 6.16
C ILE A 77 8.93 2.69 4.80
N GLN A 78 7.90 1.83 4.76
CA GLN A 78 7.14 1.56 3.54
C GLN A 78 6.40 2.82 3.05
N GLN A 79 5.86 3.61 3.97
CA GLN A 79 5.19 4.86 3.62
C GLN A 79 6.17 5.85 2.97
N VAL A 80 7.35 6.03 3.57
CA VAL A 80 8.41 6.90 3.04
C VAL A 80 8.84 6.44 1.65
N LEU A 81 9.09 5.14 1.46
CA LEU A 81 9.50 4.58 0.16
C LEU A 81 8.44 4.76 -0.93
N ILE A 82 7.16 4.60 -0.61
CA ILE A 82 6.05 4.82 -1.55
C ILE A 82 6.03 6.27 -2.04
N ALA A 83 6.15 7.24 -1.13
CA ALA A 83 6.12 8.65 -1.51
C ALA A 83 7.39 9.08 -2.24
N LEU A 84 8.57 8.66 -1.76
CA LEU A 84 9.83 8.93 -2.46
C LEU A 84 9.78 8.40 -3.89
N ARG A 85 9.29 7.18 -4.09
CA ARG A 85 9.15 6.63 -5.43
C ARG A 85 8.21 7.46 -6.30
N PHE A 86 7.11 7.95 -5.73
CA PHE A 86 6.17 8.83 -6.43
C PHE A 86 6.84 10.16 -6.83
N TYR A 87 7.59 10.80 -5.92
CA TYR A 87 8.27 12.06 -6.21
C TYR A 87 9.39 11.93 -7.23
N GLU A 88 10.18 10.85 -7.19
CA GLU A 88 11.28 10.65 -8.14
C GLU A 88 10.79 10.32 -9.55
N THR A 89 9.74 9.50 -9.66
CA THR A 89 9.27 9.04 -10.97
C THR A 89 8.22 9.96 -11.58
N GLY A 90 7.51 10.77 -10.77
CA GLY A 90 6.37 11.57 -11.22
C GLY A 90 5.25 10.72 -11.85
N THR A 91 5.18 9.43 -11.51
CA THR A 91 4.27 8.47 -12.14
C THR A 91 2.90 8.43 -11.47
N PHE A 92 1.94 7.77 -12.11
CA PHE A 92 0.60 7.62 -11.55
C PHE A 92 0.60 6.77 -10.27
N GLN A 93 -0.18 7.19 -9.28
CA GLN A 93 -0.39 6.47 -8.02
C GLN A 93 -0.84 5.01 -8.22
N ARG A 94 -1.48 4.69 -9.36
CA ARG A 94 -1.85 3.32 -9.72
C ARG A 94 -0.63 2.42 -9.93
N VAL A 95 0.38 2.91 -10.65
CA VAL A 95 1.63 2.16 -10.91
C VAL A 95 2.39 1.92 -9.61
N ILE A 96 2.44 2.94 -8.74
CA ILE A 96 3.03 2.82 -7.39
C ILE A 96 2.26 1.79 -6.55
N GLY A 97 0.92 1.83 -6.59
CA GLY A 97 0.08 0.87 -5.90
C GLY A 97 0.39 -0.58 -6.30
N ASP A 98 0.49 -0.83 -7.60
CA ASP A 98 0.79 -2.15 -8.13
C ASP A 98 2.20 -2.62 -7.74
N LEU A 99 3.20 -1.72 -7.80
CA LEU A 99 4.60 -2.01 -7.43
C LEU A 99 4.76 -2.41 -5.96
N PHE A 100 4.11 -1.69 -5.05
CA PHE A 100 4.23 -1.92 -3.60
C PHE A 100 3.16 -2.87 -3.05
N GLY A 101 2.26 -3.39 -3.90
CA GLY A 101 1.17 -4.26 -3.47
C GLY A 101 0.14 -3.56 -2.59
N VAL A 102 -0.08 -2.25 -2.80
CA VAL A 102 -1.04 -1.42 -2.05
C VAL A 102 -2.17 -0.92 -2.96
N SER A 103 -3.33 -0.61 -2.38
CA SER A 103 -4.39 0.02 -3.16
C SER A 103 -4.01 1.45 -3.54
N VAL A 104 -4.54 1.95 -4.67
CA VAL A 104 -4.36 3.34 -5.11
C VAL A 104 -4.76 4.33 -4.00
N PHE A 105 -5.85 4.04 -3.29
CA PHE A 105 -6.30 4.85 -2.16
C PHE A 105 -5.30 4.85 -0.99
N ALA A 106 -4.65 3.73 -0.70
CA ALA A 106 -3.62 3.67 0.32
C ALA A 106 -2.38 4.48 -0.09
N ALA A 107 -1.92 4.35 -1.34
CA ALA A 107 -0.82 5.15 -1.87
C ALA A 107 -1.11 6.66 -1.80
N CYS A 108 -2.31 7.08 -2.24
CA CYS A 108 -2.77 8.46 -2.15
C CYS A 108 -2.74 9.00 -0.72
N ARG A 109 -3.30 8.26 0.24
CA ARG A 109 -3.27 8.65 1.65
C ARG A 109 -1.86 8.80 2.21
N VAL A 110 -0.95 7.90 1.84
CA VAL A 110 0.44 7.93 2.29
C VAL A 110 1.16 9.16 1.75
N ILE A 111 1.01 9.46 0.46
CA ILE A 111 1.61 10.65 -0.18
C ILE A 111 1.12 11.91 0.54
N HIS A 112 -0.19 12.11 0.65
CA HIS A 112 -0.74 13.29 1.32
C HIS A 112 -0.36 13.39 2.80
N LYS A 113 -0.25 12.23 3.50
CA LYS A 113 0.20 12.21 4.89
C LYS A 113 1.64 12.72 4.99
N LEU A 114 2.52 12.25 4.11
CA LEU A 114 3.92 12.68 4.07
C LEU A 114 4.08 14.14 3.66
N GLU A 115 3.36 14.60 2.62
CA GLU A 115 3.33 16.02 2.23
C GLU A 115 2.98 16.91 3.41
N ARG A 116 1.92 16.54 4.15
CA ARG A 116 1.48 17.31 5.32
C ARG A 116 2.55 17.37 6.41
N GLN A 117 3.24 16.27 6.68
CA GLN A 117 4.28 16.25 7.72
C GLN A 117 5.49 17.08 7.32
N ILE A 118 5.91 17.00 6.05
CA ILE A 118 7.01 17.82 5.53
C ILE A 118 6.66 19.30 5.58
N CYS A 119 5.43 19.68 5.21
CA CYS A 119 4.98 21.07 5.25
C CYS A 119 4.83 21.63 6.67
N VAL A 120 4.47 20.81 7.67
CA VAL A 120 4.31 21.26 9.07
C VAL A 120 5.65 21.31 9.81
N ALA A 121 6.66 20.59 9.33
CA ALA A 121 8.00 20.60 9.90
C ALA A 121 8.84 21.85 9.55
N HIS A 122 8.30 22.76 8.71
CA HIS A 122 8.89 24.03 8.30
C HIS A 122 8.03 25.21 8.75
#